data_AF-A0A017TFS9-F1
#
_entry.id   AF-A0A017TFS9-F1
#
_cell.length_a   1.000
_cell.length_b   1.000
_cell.length_c   1.000
_cell.angle_alpha   90.00
_cell.angle_beta   90.00
_cell.angle_gamma   90.00
#
_symmetry.space_group_name_H-M   'P 1'
#
loop_
_entity.id
_entity.type
_entity.pdbx_description
1 polymer ?
#
loop_
_entity_poly.entity_id
_entity_poly.type
_entity_poly.pdbx_seq_one_letter_code
_entity_poly.pdbx_strand_id
1 'polypeptide(L)'
;MGGNALGQILDTGALDTAEGARGRLRVTVPAGWEGEAADLEITAPARVTCARCEGGGCDACGRSGALRTPDDPAERVLRVRLPAHLGGGVVLRLVRPFGETSPIEQLHLELIPGPVPSQEMVRLPDPEPLALAVSSSPGRASAAVVGVGFLALLAAVLSLLATR
;
A
#
# COMPACT_ATOMS: atom_id res chain seq x y z
N MET A 1 4.13 8.51 -11.50
CA MET A 1 4.95 8.33 -10.29
C MET A 1 4.06 8.58 -9.09
N GLY A 2 4.00 7.66 -8.12
CA GLY A 2 3.23 7.85 -6.88
C GLY A 2 2.34 6.68 -6.46
N GLY A 3 2.77 5.43 -6.65
CA GLY A 3 2.22 4.33 -5.86
C GLY A 3 2.92 4.35 -4.51
N ASN A 4 2.19 4.62 -3.43
CA ASN A 4 2.72 4.54 -2.08
C ASN A 4 3.13 3.08 -1.81
N ALA A 5 4.42 2.78 -2.04
CA ALA A 5 4.99 1.50 -1.71
C ALA A 5 4.86 1.32 -0.19
N LEU A 6 4.05 0.36 0.22
CA LEU A 6 3.97 -0.07 1.61
C LEU A 6 5.40 -0.45 2.03
N GLY A 7 5.95 0.30 2.99
CA GLY A 7 7.32 0.11 3.44
C GLY A 7 7.46 -1.25 4.13
N GLN A 8 8.05 -2.22 3.42
CA GLN A 8 8.45 -3.48 4.02
C GLN A 8 9.81 -3.28 4.70
N ILE A 9 9.84 -3.37 6.03
CA ILE A 9 11.12 -3.33 6.76
C ILE A 9 11.65 -4.76 6.85
N LEU A 10 12.72 -5.00 6.12
CA LEU A 10 13.32 -6.32 5.89
C LEU A 10 14.41 -6.69 6.90
N ASP A 11 14.87 -5.74 7.73
CA ASP A 11 15.88 -5.99 8.76
C ASP A 11 15.22 -6.19 10.13
N THR A 12 14.94 -7.45 10.44
CA THR A 12 14.37 -7.87 11.73
C THR A 12 15.31 -7.59 12.91
N GLY A 13 16.62 -7.63 12.70
CA GLY A 13 17.61 -7.33 13.74
C GLY A 13 17.56 -5.86 14.16
N ALA A 14 17.52 -4.95 13.18
CA ALA A 14 17.39 -3.52 13.44
C ALA A 14 16.09 -3.17 14.20
N LEU A 15 14.99 -3.87 13.89
CA LEU A 15 13.73 -3.72 14.62
C LEU A 15 13.86 -4.15 16.09
N ASP A 16 14.54 -5.26 16.36
CA ASP A 16 14.72 -5.79 17.71
C ASP A 16 15.61 -4.90 18.58
N THR A 17 16.62 -4.29 17.98
CA THR A 17 17.57 -3.39 18.65
C THR A 17 17.09 -1.94 18.78
N ALA A 18 15.94 -1.56 18.21
CA ALA A 18 15.43 -0.18 18.27
C ALA A 18 15.12 0.26 19.72
N GLU A 19 15.91 1.16 20.30
CA GLU A 19 15.81 1.50 21.72
C GLU A 19 14.72 2.52 22.08
N GLY A 20 14.12 3.20 21.10
CA GLY A 20 13.15 4.25 21.38
C GLY A 20 11.77 3.77 21.81
N ALA A 21 10.84 4.71 21.91
CA ALA A 21 9.57 4.45 22.56
C ALA A 21 8.70 3.49 21.73
N ARG A 22 8.30 2.38 22.37
CA ARG A 22 7.49 1.34 21.75
C ARG A 22 6.05 1.39 22.29
N GLY A 23 5.09 1.65 21.41
CA GLY A 23 3.66 1.61 21.71
C GLY A 23 3.06 0.23 21.46
N ARG A 24 1.95 -0.08 22.11
CA ARG A 24 1.12 -1.27 21.90
C ARG A 24 -0.33 -0.84 21.67
N LEU A 25 -0.89 -1.29 20.56
CA LEU A 25 -2.30 -1.15 20.21
C LEU A 25 -2.85 -2.54 19.90
N ARG A 26 -3.91 -2.95 20.58
CA ARG A 26 -4.58 -4.23 20.35
C ARG A 26 -5.95 -3.99 19.76
N VAL A 27 -6.25 -4.66 18.65
CA VAL A 27 -7.54 -4.54 17.95
C VAL A 27 -8.12 -5.92 17.66
N THR A 28 -9.44 -6.02 17.74
CA THR A 28 -10.17 -7.25 17.43
C THR A 28 -10.57 -7.28 15.95
N VAL A 29 -10.21 -8.36 15.27
CA VAL A 29 -10.54 -8.63 13.86
C VAL A 29 -11.60 -9.74 13.76
N PRO A 30 -12.71 -9.52 13.05
CA PRO A 30 -13.69 -10.57 12.78
C PRO A 30 -13.06 -11.79 12.10
N ALA A 31 -13.30 -12.99 12.63
CA ALA A 31 -12.77 -14.23 12.04
C ALA A 31 -13.21 -14.44 10.57
N GLY A 32 -14.38 -13.91 10.19
CA GLY A 32 -14.87 -13.95 8.81
C GLY A 32 -14.12 -13.05 7.83
N TRP A 33 -13.12 -12.29 8.27
CA TRP A 33 -12.24 -11.52 7.39
C TRP A 33 -10.95 -12.27 7.02
N GLU A 34 -10.67 -13.41 7.67
CA GLU A 34 -9.49 -14.23 7.34
C GLU A 34 -9.62 -14.91 5.96
N GLY A 35 -8.49 -15.22 5.33
CA GLY A 35 -8.42 -15.91 4.03
C GLY A 35 -8.57 -15.02 2.79
N GLU A 36 -9.09 -13.80 2.92
CA GLU A 36 -9.13 -12.79 1.86
C GLU A 36 -8.07 -11.72 2.10
N ALA A 37 -7.37 -11.29 1.05
CA ALA A 37 -6.43 -10.18 1.15
C ALA A 37 -7.20 -8.88 1.35
N ALA A 38 -7.36 -8.44 2.60
CA ALA A 38 -8.07 -7.22 2.95
C ALA A 38 -7.11 -6.14 3.46
N ASP A 39 -7.36 -4.88 3.10
CA ASP A 39 -6.69 -3.74 3.71
C ASP A 39 -7.56 -3.21 4.87
N LEU A 40 -6.91 -2.89 5.98
CA LEU A 40 -7.53 -2.36 7.19
C LEU A 40 -7.08 -0.93 7.39
N GLU A 41 -8.03 -0.06 7.73
CA GLU A 41 -7.77 1.27 8.25
C GLU A 41 -8.04 1.28 9.75
N ILE A 42 -7.07 1.69 10.55
CA ILE A 42 -7.13 1.69 12.01
C ILE A 42 -6.74 3.08 12.51
N THR A 43 -7.64 3.74 13.23
CA THR A 43 -7.33 5.03 13.87
C THR A 43 -6.79 4.79 15.27
N ALA A 44 -5.48 5.01 15.50
CA ALA A 44 -4.93 4.80 16.83
C ALA A 44 -5.57 5.77 17.86
N PRO A 45 -5.79 5.34 19.12
CA PRO A 45 -6.26 6.23 20.18
C PRO A 45 -5.21 7.31 20.50
N ALA A 46 -5.62 8.36 21.22
CA ALA A 46 -4.73 9.47 21.62
C ALA A 46 -3.56 9.02 22.53
N ARG A 47 -3.71 7.85 23.15
CA ARG A 47 -2.68 7.20 23.95
C ARG A 47 -2.68 5.71 23.69
N VAL A 48 -1.50 5.15 23.48
CA VAL A 48 -1.27 3.71 23.37
C VAL A 48 -0.48 3.22 24.57
N THR A 49 -0.66 1.96 24.96
CA THR A 49 0.07 1.39 26.09
C THR A 49 1.56 1.29 25.76
N CYS A 50 2.44 1.53 26.72
CA CYS A 50 3.86 1.31 26.51
C CYS A 50 4.11 -0.21 26.38
N ALA A 51 4.66 -0.65 25.25
CA ALA A 51 4.94 -2.06 25.00
C ALA A 51 6.07 -2.62 25.89
N ARG A 52 6.96 -1.76 26.40
CA ARG A 52 8.11 -2.19 27.24
C ARG A 52 7.72 -2.52 28.68
N CYS A 53 6.79 -1.76 29.27
CA CYS A 53 6.37 -1.92 30.66
C CYS A 53 4.91 -2.37 30.80
N GLU A 54 4.25 -2.64 29.67
CA GLU A 54 2.87 -3.11 29.58
C GLU A 54 1.82 -2.22 30.27
N GLY A 55 2.13 -0.96 30.54
CA GLY A 55 1.26 -0.04 31.28
C GLY A 55 1.73 0.29 32.70
N GLY A 56 2.74 -0.41 33.22
CA GLY A 56 3.23 -0.19 34.59
C GLY A 56 4.04 1.10 34.79
N GLY A 57 4.59 1.67 33.72
CA GLY A 57 5.45 2.85 33.75
C GLY A 57 6.93 2.48 33.82
N CYS A 58 7.70 2.95 32.85
CA CYS A 58 9.16 2.88 32.83
C CYS A 58 9.75 4.18 32.29
N ASP A 59 11.07 4.34 32.36
CA ASP A 59 11.72 5.58 31.92
C ASP A 59 11.50 5.85 30.41
N ALA A 60 11.35 4.81 29.58
CA ALA A 60 11.07 4.95 28.15
C ALA A 60 9.70 5.62 27.84
N CYS A 61 8.73 5.55 28.75
CA CYS A 61 7.43 6.24 28.61
C CYS A 61 7.26 7.38 29.63
N GLY A 62 8.36 7.87 30.21
CA GLY A 62 8.33 8.89 31.26
C GLY A 62 7.49 8.47 32.48
N ARG A 63 7.52 7.17 32.83
CA ARG A 63 6.79 6.54 33.96
C ARG A 63 5.26 6.63 33.90
N SER A 64 4.69 7.02 32.76
CA SER A 64 3.23 7.14 32.62
C SER A 64 2.49 5.84 32.26
N GLY A 65 3.22 4.81 31.81
CA GLY A 65 2.65 3.56 31.31
C GLY A 65 2.09 3.66 29.88
N ALA A 66 2.01 4.85 29.30
CA ALA A 66 1.42 5.09 27.99
C ALA A 66 2.27 6.06 27.15
N LEU A 67 2.11 6.01 25.83
CA LEU A 67 2.73 6.94 24.89
C LEU A 67 1.65 7.74 24.20
N ARG A 68 1.88 9.05 24.05
CA ARG A 68 0.97 9.92 23.29
C ARG A 68 1.19 9.71 21.80
N THR A 69 0.10 9.56 21.08
CA THR A 69 0.06 9.62 19.61
C THR A 69 -0.21 11.08 19.18
N PRO A 70 -0.10 11.43 17.89
CA PRO A 70 -0.50 12.76 17.41
C PRO A 70 -1.90 13.18 17.85
N ASP A 71 -2.10 14.47 18.10
CA ASP A 71 -3.39 14.99 18.55
C ASP A 71 -4.45 14.89 17.44
N ASP A 72 -4.08 15.20 16.19
CA ASP A 72 -4.97 15.11 15.03
C ASP A 72 -5.33 13.64 14.74
N PRO A 73 -6.63 13.25 14.76
CA PRO A 73 -7.07 11.93 14.33
C PRO A 73 -6.63 11.52 12.93
N ALA A 74 -6.47 12.46 11.99
CA ALA A 74 -6.07 12.17 10.61
C ALA A 74 -4.61 11.69 10.52
N GLU A 75 -3.72 12.22 11.39
CA GLU A 75 -2.34 11.73 11.56
C GLU A 75 -2.30 10.40 12.34
N ARG A 76 -3.43 10.04 12.95
CA ARG A 76 -3.78 8.82 13.70
C ARG A 76 -3.92 7.54 12.87
N VAL A 77 -4.08 7.70 11.56
CA VAL A 77 -4.61 6.66 10.67
C VAL A 77 -3.50 5.72 10.19
N LEU A 78 -3.66 4.44 10.51
CA LEU A 78 -2.77 3.36 10.09
C LEU A 78 -3.46 2.54 9.02
N ARG A 79 -2.75 2.25 7.92
CA ARG A 79 -3.22 1.33 6.88
C ARG A 79 -2.33 0.10 6.87
N VAL A 80 -2.92 -1.06 7.12
CA VAL A 80 -2.22 -2.34 7.18
C VAL A 80 -2.94 -3.38 6.36
N ARG A 81 -2.19 -4.30 5.75
CA ARG A 81 -2.77 -5.48 5.11
C ARG A 81 -3.02 -6.55 6.16
N LEU A 82 -4.24 -7.09 6.18
CA LEU A 82 -4.62 -8.20 7.04
C LEU A 82 -3.79 -9.44 6.65
N PRO A 83 -3.07 -10.09 7.59
CA PRO A 83 -2.43 -11.36 7.33
C PRO A 83 -3.48 -12.44 7.01
N ALA A 84 -3.15 -13.33 6.07
CA ALA A 84 -4.08 -14.37 5.60
C ALA A 84 -4.62 -15.28 6.73
N HIS A 85 -3.82 -15.47 7.78
CA HIS A 85 -4.16 -16.27 8.96
C HIS A 85 -3.75 -15.53 10.22
N LEU A 86 -4.70 -15.35 11.15
CA LEU A 86 -4.44 -14.74 12.45
C LEU A 86 -4.06 -15.78 13.51
N GLY A 87 -4.59 -17.02 13.40
CA GLY A 87 -4.38 -18.05 14.41
C GLY A 87 -4.91 -17.61 15.78
N GLY A 88 -4.03 -17.53 16.79
CA GLY A 88 -4.35 -16.98 18.11
C GLY A 88 -4.19 -15.45 18.21
N GLY A 89 -3.72 -14.81 17.15
CA GLY A 89 -3.36 -13.40 17.08
C GLY A 89 -1.98 -13.21 16.45
N VAL A 90 -1.77 -12.05 15.84
CA VAL A 90 -0.52 -11.66 15.17
C VAL A 90 -0.12 -10.25 15.59
N VAL A 91 1.18 -10.02 15.72
CA VAL A 91 1.74 -8.70 16.04
C VAL A 91 2.43 -8.14 14.81
N LEU A 92 1.90 -7.03 14.29
CA LEU A 92 2.54 -6.23 13.26
C LEU A 92 3.40 -5.15 13.92
N ARG A 93 4.65 -5.01 13.49
CA ARG A 93 5.59 -4.02 14.03
C ARG A 93 5.76 -2.89 13.02
N LEU A 94 5.11 -1.77 13.29
CA LEU A 94 5.16 -0.58 12.44
C LEU A 94 6.24 0.36 12.95
N VAL A 95 7.20 0.72 12.11
CA VAL A 95 8.27 1.69 12.47
C VAL A 95 7.83 3.09 12.08
N ARG A 96 8.09 4.05 12.97
CA ARG A 96 7.70 5.46 12.83
C ARG A 96 6.27 5.59 12.30
N PRO A 97 5.28 4.92 12.94
CA PRO A 97 3.91 4.80 12.44
C PRO A 97 3.21 6.15 12.23
N PHE A 98 3.68 7.18 12.91
CA PHE A 98 3.12 8.54 12.88
C PHE A 98 4.12 9.57 12.35
N GLY A 99 5.11 9.13 11.56
CA GLY A 99 6.15 9.98 10.98
C GLY A 99 7.35 10.26 11.89
N GLU A 100 8.33 11.01 11.36
CA GLU A 100 9.64 11.27 11.98
C GLU A 100 9.58 12.12 13.26
N THR A 101 8.53 12.92 13.41
CA THR A 101 8.36 13.84 14.54
C THR A 101 7.70 13.17 15.74
N SER A 102 7.15 11.98 15.55
CA SER A 102 6.50 11.24 16.63
C SER A 102 7.54 10.65 17.58
N PRO A 103 7.33 10.71 18.91
CA PRO A 103 8.20 10.04 19.87
C PRO A 103 8.07 8.50 19.81
N ILE A 104 7.05 7.98 19.14
CA ILE A 104 6.81 6.54 18.99
C ILE A 104 7.63 6.04 17.80
N GLU A 105 8.78 5.43 18.08
CA GLU A 105 9.64 4.82 17.06
C GLU A 105 9.05 3.52 16.52
N GLN A 106 8.30 2.79 17.35
CA GLN A 106 7.70 1.52 16.96
C GLN A 106 6.32 1.35 17.59
N LEU A 107 5.35 0.87 16.81
CA LEU A 107 4.04 0.43 17.31
C LEU A 107 3.88 -1.06 17.06
N HIS A 108 3.60 -1.79 18.14
CA HIS A 108 3.17 -3.18 18.13
C HIS A 108 1.64 -3.18 17.98
N LEU A 109 1.17 -3.44 16.76
CA LEU A 109 -0.24 -3.58 16.45
C LEU A 109 -0.61 -5.07 16.56
N GLU A 110 -1.32 -5.42 17.62
CA GLU A 110 -1.80 -6.77 17.89
C GLU A 110 -3.18 -6.96 17.26
N LEU A 111 -3.27 -7.79 16.22
CA LEU A 111 -4.52 -8.21 15.62
C LEU A 111 -4.94 -9.52 16.28
N ILE A 112 -6.06 -9.51 17.01
CA ILE A 112 -6.61 -10.72 17.64
C ILE A 112 -7.93 -11.11 16.97
N PRO A 113 -8.22 -12.41 16.76
CA PRO A 113 -9.52 -12.83 16.25
C PRO A 113 -10.62 -12.60 17.30
N GLY A 114 -11.82 -12.22 16.85
CA GLY A 114 -13.00 -12.12 17.70
C GLY A 114 -14.30 -11.94 16.91
N PRO A 115 -15.46 -11.86 17.59
CA PRO A 115 -16.75 -11.80 16.91
C PRO A 115 -17.12 -10.41 16.41
N VAL A 116 -16.57 -9.35 17.00
CA VAL A 116 -16.92 -7.95 16.73
C VAL A 116 -15.65 -7.17 16.43
N PRO A 117 -15.61 -6.37 15.35
CA PRO A 117 -14.45 -5.53 15.06
C PRO A 117 -14.26 -4.46 16.14
N SER A 118 -13.01 -4.12 16.44
CA SER A 118 -12.67 -2.90 17.18
C SER A 118 -13.33 -1.66 16.54
N GLN A 119 -13.82 -0.71 17.36
CA GLN A 119 -14.54 0.47 16.86
C GLN A 119 -13.68 1.39 15.99
N GLU A 120 -12.39 1.44 16.30
CA GLU A 120 -11.37 2.22 15.64
C GLU A 120 -10.89 1.62 14.30
N MET A 121 -11.44 0.48 13.89
CA MET A 121 -11.02 -0.29 12.72
C MET A 121 -12.13 -0.39 11.68
N VAL A 122 -11.74 -0.17 10.42
CA VAL A 122 -12.61 -0.32 9.25
C VAL A 122 -11.91 -1.20 8.22
N ARG A 123 -12.63 -2.17 7.65
CA ARG A 123 -12.17 -2.90 6.46
C ARG A 123 -12.36 -2.00 5.25
N LEU A 124 -11.27 -1.74 4.52
CA LEU A 124 -11.34 -0.99 3.28
C LEU A 124 -11.88 -1.89 2.17
N PRO A 125 -12.66 -1.35 1.22
CA PRO A 125 -13.03 -2.10 0.02
C PRO A 125 -11.78 -2.46 -0.77
N ASP A 126 -11.81 -3.61 -1.45
CA ASP A 126 -10.73 -3.97 -2.35
C ASP A 126 -10.55 -2.85 -3.38
N PRO A 127 -9.30 -2.44 -3.68
CA PRO A 127 -9.08 -1.46 -4.71
C PRO A 127 -9.70 -2.00 -6.00
N GLU A 128 -10.55 -1.21 -6.67
CA GLU A 128 -11.06 -1.60 -7.98
C GLU A 128 -9.85 -2.02 -8.82
N PRO A 129 -9.86 -3.24 -9.39
CA PRO A 129 -8.75 -3.67 -10.21
C PRO A 129 -8.57 -2.61 -11.27
N LEU A 130 -7.40 -1.95 -11.24
CA LEU A 130 -6.99 -1.01 -12.28
C LEU A 130 -7.17 -1.76 -13.58
N ALA A 131 -8.25 -1.42 -14.31
CA ALA A 131 -8.49 -1.98 -15.62
C ALA A 131 -7.26 -1.59 -16.42
N LEU A 132 -6.36 -2.55 -16.62
CA LEU A 132 -5.25 -2.39 -17.54
C LEU A 132 -5.92 -2.08 -18.86
N ALA A 133 -5.95 -0.80 -19.21
CA ALA A 133 -6.31 -0.38 -20.54
C ALA A 133 -5.28 -1.03 -21.43
N VAL A 134 -5.61 -2.22 -21.95
CA VAL A 134 -4.89 -2.83 -23.05
C VAL A 134 -5.06 -1.82 -24.17
N SER A 135 -4.08 -0.94 -24.34
CA SER A 135 -3.95 -0.16 -25.55
C SER A 135 -3.78 -1.19 -26.66
N SER A 136 -4.88 -1.56 -27.29
CA SER A 136 -4.89 -2.12 -28.62
C SER A 136 -4.22 -1.08 -29.51
N SER A 137 -2.91 -1.23 -29.68
CA SER A 137 -2.18 -0.50 -30.69
C SER A 137 -2.89 -0.79 -32.01
N PRO A 138 -3.47 0.21 -32.71
CA PRO A 138 -4.03 -0.04 -34.02
C PRO A 138 -2.89 -0.56 -34.89
N GLY A 139 -3.04 -1.81 -35.32
CA GLY A 139 -2.05 -2.50 -36.13
C GLY A 139 -1.60 -1.60 -37.27
N ARG A 140 -0.29 -1.54 -37.48
CA ARG A 140 0.31 -0.92 -38.67
C ARG A 140 -0.34 -1.55 -39.90
N ALA A 141 -1.33 -0.87 -40.46
CA ALA A 141 -1.84 -1.16 -41.78
C ALA A 141 -0.67 -0.96 -42.74
N SER A 142 -0.27 -2.06 -43.37
CA SER A 142 0.74 -2.09 -44.43
C SER A 142 0.41 -1.06 -45.50
N ALA A 143 1.22 0.01 -45.59
CA ALA A 143 1.22 0.92 -46.71
C ALA A 143 1.82 0.19 -47.92
N ALA A 144 0.97 -0.48 -48.69
CA ALA A 144 1.27 -0.95 -50.02
C ALA A 144 0.09 -0.60 -50.93
N VAL A 145 0.41 -0.18 -52.16
CA VAL A 145 -0.51 0.20 -53.26
C VAL A 145 -0.81 1.70 -53.36
N VAL A 146 0.21 2.48 -53.71
CA VAL A 146 0.08 3.56 -54.71
C VAL A 146 1.34 3.52 -55.57
N GLY A 147 1.26 2.91 -56.76
CA GLY A 147 2.44 2.79 -57.62
C GLY A 147 2.27 2.09 -58.96
N VAL A 148 1.04 1.93 -59.48
CA VAL A 148 0.80 1.31 -60.82
C VAL A 148 0.38 2.35 -61.87
N GLY A 149 0.11 3.60 -61.49
CA GLY A 149 -0.36 4.65 -62.42
C GLY A 149 0.73 5.35 -63.23
N PHE A 150 2.01 5.28 -62.84
CA PHE A 150 3.07 6.11 -63.45
C PHE A 150 3.79 5.44 -64.64
N LEU A 151 3.75 4.11 -64.73
CA LEU A 151 4.40 3.36 -65.82
C LEU A 151 3.57 3.36 -67.14
N ALA A 152 2.25 3.49 -67.06
CA ALA A 152 1.41 3.59 -68.26
C ALA A 152 1.52 4.96 -68.96
N LEU A 153 1.76 6.04 -68.18
CA LEU A 153 1.91 7.39 -68.75
C LEU A 153 3.27 7.55 -69.47
N LEU A 154 4.32 6.89 -68.98
CA LEU A 154 5.67 6.98 -69.57
C LEU A 154 5.79 6.22 -70.91
N ALA A 155 5.08 5.08 -71.05
CA ALA A 155 5.02 4.34 -72.32
C ALA A 155 4.26 5.11 -73.42
N ALA A 156 3.21 5.87 -73.05
CA ALA A 156 2.46 6.68 -74.00
C ALA A 156 3.28 7.87 -74.53
N VAL A 157 4.08 8.53 -73.68
CA VAL A 157 4.93 9.67 -74.10
C VAL A 157 6.10 9.21 -74.97
N LEU A 158 6.71 8.06 -74.67
CA LEU A 158 7.81 7.51 -75.50
C LEU A 158 7.32 7.08 -76.89
N SER A 159 6.08 6.59 -77.01
CA SER A 159 5.49 6.20 -78.30
C SER A 159 5.23 7.41 -79.22
N LEU A 160 4.87 8.56 -78.66
CA LEU A 160 4.66 9.81 -79.41
C LEU A 160 5.95 10.50 -79.87
N LEU A 161 7.09 10.23 -79.22
CA LEU A 161 8.40 10.78 -79.60
C LEU A 161 9.12 9.95 -80.66
N ALA A 162 8.77 8.68 -80.85
CA ALA A 162 9.37 7.79 -81.85
C ALA A 162 8.72 7.89 -83.26
N THR A 163 7.66 8.69 -83.43
CA THR A 163 6.93 8.86 -84.70
C THR A 163 7.02 10.28 -85.29
N ARG A 164 8.03 11.06 -84.90
CA ARG A 164 8.39 12.33 -85.56
C ARG A 164 9.80 12.29 -86.12
#